data_AF-A0A2N2S2E3-F1
#
_entry.id   AF-A0A2N2S2E3-F1
#
_cell.length_a   1.000
_cell.length_b   1.000
_cell.length_c   1.000
_cell.angle_alpha   90.00
_cell.angle_beta   90.00
_cell.angle_gamma   90.00
#
_symmetry.space_group_name_H-M   'P 1'
#
loop_
_entity.id
_entity.type
_entity.pdbx_description
1 polymer ?
#
loop_
_entity_poly.entity_id
_entity_poly.type
_entity_poly.pdbx_seq_one_letter_code
_entity_poly.pdbx_strand_id
1 'polypeptide(L)'
;MARQRRAGRRGIGGRSWSEAPRLRAECYRRLTTSSWFCNAECIPSPTGSTNPGDPVLHNPLSIPDHCSTAFRLRQRGFTLLELLVVMVIIGLLAGYVGPKYFSQIGKSEIKATRAQIDGLEKALDQYRLDVGRYPNSEQGLAALNKRPAGESRWQGPYLKKEVPADPWGAAYQYAQPGEHGEFDLFSFGKDGKAGGEGENADITNW
;
A
#
# COMPACT_ATOMS: atom_id res chain seq x y z
N MET A 1 20.85 36.06 -35.47
CA MET A 1 21.30 34.86 -36.22
C MET A 1 20.92 33.65 -35.35
N ALA A 2 20.16 32.63 -35.73
CA ALA A 2 19.82 32.00 -37.00
C ALA A 2 18.36 31.48 -36.93
N ARG A 3 17.49 31.89 -37.86
CA ARG A 3 16.95 31.12 -39.01
C ARG A 3 16.11 29.88 -38.65
N GLN A 4 14.81 30.11 -38.46
CA GLN A 4 13.74 29.13 -38.63
C GLN A 4 13.70 28.65 -40.08
N ARG A 5 13.68 27.32 -40.31
CA ARG A 5 13.36 26.74 -41.61
C ARG A 5 11.88 26.37 -41.63
N ARG A 6 11.10 27.12 -42.43
CA ARG A 6 9.82 26.68 -42.98
C ARG A 6 10.06 25.65 -44.07
N ALA A 7 9.36 24.52 -43.99
CA ALA A 7 8.94 23.72 -45.13
C ALA A 7 7.47 23.39 -44.85
N GLY A 8 6.48 23.68 -45.68
CA GLY A 8 6.46 23.72 -47.14
C GLY A 8 5.29 22.83 -47.54
N ARG A 9 4.06 23.36 -47.45
CA ARG A 9 2.83 22.68 -47.90
C ARG A 9 2.99 22.27 -49.36
N ARG A 10 2.91 20.97 -49.62
CA ARG A 10 2.46 20.46 -50.92
C ARG A 10 1.15 19.73 -50.69
N GLY A 11 0.08 20.30 -51.23
CA GLY A 11 -1.21 19.64 -51.34
C GLY A 11 -1.14 18.57 -52.42
N ILE A 12 -1.70 17.40 -52.13
CA ILE A 12 -2.13 16.44 -53.14
C ILE A 12 -3.56 16.05 -52.79
N GLY A 13 -4.46 16.39 -53.71
CA GLY A 13 -5.58 15.56 -54.13
C GLY A 13 -6.54 15.09 -53.05
N GLY A 14 -7.64 15.82 -52.90
CA GLY A 14 -8.86 15.27 -52.35
C GLY A 14 -9.29 14.04 -53.14
N ARG A 15 -9.48 12.93 -52.44
CA ARG A 15 -10.52 11.96 -52.76
C ARG A 15 -11.40 11.85 -51.54
N SER A 16 -12.60 12.43 -51.66
CA SER A 16 -13.72 12.19 -50.77
C SER A 16 -13.97 10.68 -50.69
N TRP A 17 -13.80 10.11 -49.51
CA TRP A 17 -14.55 8.95 -49.09
C TRP A 17 -15.21 9.33 -47.77
N SER A 18 -16.43 9.81 -47.94
CA SER A 18 -17.45 9.92 -46.91
C SER A 18 -17.55 8.60 -46.14
N GLU A 19 -17.35 8.72 -44.83
CA GLU A 19 -18.16 8.08 -43.79
C GLU A 19 -18.48 6.59 -43.97
N ALA A 20 -17.68 5.74 -43.29
CA ALA A 20 -18.10 4.42 -42.83
C ALA A 20 -17.97 4.37 -41.29
N PRO A 21 -18.96 3.85 -40.55
CA PRO A 21 -19.02 4.00 -39.10
C PRO A 21 -18.04 3.08 -38.35
N ARG A 22 -17.68 3.59 -37.18
CA ARG A 22 -16.60 3.20 -36.27
C ARG A 22 -16.85 1.84 -35.61
N LEU A 23 -16.00 0.86 -35.89
CA LEU A 23 -15.70 -0.23 -34.96
C LEU A 23 -14.51 0.18 -34.11
N ARG A 24 -14.71 0.38 -32.80
CA ARG A 24 -13.63 0.62 -31.84
C ARG A 24 -13.35 -0.70 -31.13
N ALA A 25 -12.34 -1.44 -31.59
CA ALA A 25 -11.84 -2.60 -30.87
C ALA A 25 -10.70 -2.14 -29.96
N GLU A 26 -10.92 -2.11 -28.65
CA GLU A 26 -9.85 -1.93 -27.67
C GLU A 26 -9.35 -3.32 -27.26
N CYS A 27 -8.22 -3.75 -27.85
CA CYS A 27 -7.49 -4.90 -27.37
C CYS A 27 -6.42 -4.41 -26.38
N TYR A 28 -6.61 -4.69 -25.09
CA TYR A 28 -5.62 -4.36 -24.06
C TYR A 28 -4.82 -5.62 -23.68
N ARG A 29 -3.50 -5.45 -23.53
CA ARG A 29 -2.60 -6.49 -23.04
C ARG A 29 -2.62 -6.47 -21.52
N ARG A 30 -3.29 -7.43 -20.88
CA ARG A 30 -3.26 -7.56 -19.42
C ARG A 30 -1.86 -8.01 -19.02
N LEU A 31 -1.16 -7.21 -18.21
CA LEU A 31 0.29 -7.33 -17.92
C LEU A 31 0.71 -8.67 -17.27
N THR A 32 -0.23 -9.49 -16.83
CA THR A 32 0.04 -10.74 -16.09
C THR A 32 -0.15 -12.01 -16.93
N THR A 33 -0.62 -11.91 -18.17
CA THR A 33 -0.87 -13.08 -19.03
C THR A 33 -0.44 -12.82 -20.47
N SER A 34 0.13 -13.83 -21.15
CA SER A 34 0.51 -13.75 -22.57
C SER A 34 -0.68 -13.79 -23.55
N SER A 35 -1.91 -13.86 -23.03
CA SER A 35 -3.15 -13.87 -23.81
C SER A 35 -3.71 -12.46 -24.03
N TRP A 36 -4.12 -12.19 -25.27
CA TRP A 36 -4.82 -10.97 -25.66
C TRP A 36 -6.32 -11.10 -25.35
N PHE A 37 -6.88 -10.12 -24.66
CA PHE A 37 -8.32 -9.97 -24.48
C PHE A 37 -8.82 -8.85 -25.39
N CYS A 38 -9.82 -9.13 -26.22
CA CYS A 38 -10.51 -8.13 -27.01
C CYS A 38 -11.99 -8.17 -26.63
N ASN A 39 -12.52 -7.04 -26.20
CA ASN A 39 -13.94 -6.88 -25.90
C ASN A 39 -14.61 -6.22 -27.12
N ALA A 40 -15.69 -6.79 -27.61
CA ALA A 40 -16.44 -6.26 -28.74
C ALA A 40 -17.86 -5.95 -28.27
N GLU A 41 -18.18 -4.67 -28.12
CA GLU A 41 -19.53 -4.20 -27.85
C GLU A 41 -20.21 -3.82 -29.18
N CYS A 42 -21.40 -4.38 -29.41
CA CYS A 42 -22.24 -3.98 -30.54
C CYS A 42 -22.95 -2.67 -30.20
N ILE A 43 -22.68 -1.61 -30.97
CA ILE A 43 -23.42 -0.34 -30.86
C ILE A 43 -24.74 -0.52 -31.62
N PRO A 44 -25.92 -0.31 -30.99
CA PRO A 44 -27.18 -0.36 -31.71
C PRO A 44 -27.28 0.80 -32.70
N SER A 45 -27.78 0.51 -33.91
CA SER A 45 -28.03 1.50 -34.96
C SER A 45 -29.15 2.47 -34.53
N PRO A 46 -29.09 3.75 -34.94
CA PRO A 46 -30.17 4.70 -34.67
C PRO A 46 -31.39 4.31 -35.51
N THR A 47 -32.44 3.86 -34.84
CA THR A 47 -33.74 3.59 -35.46
C THR A 47 -34.39 4.90 -35.93
N GLY A 48 -34.70 4.96 -37.22
CA GLY A 48 -35.94 5.49 -37.79
C GLY A 48 -36.33 6.94 -37.47
N SER A 49 -36.27 7.79 -38.51
CA SER A 49 -37.03 9.04 -38.58
C SER A 49 -38.53 8.73 -38.51
N THR A 50 -39.24 9.39 -37.60
CA THR A 50 -40.71 9.37 -37.52
C THR A 50 -41.26 10.68 -38.07
N ASN A 51 -42.12 10.61 -39.08
CA ASN A 51 -42.93 11.74 -39.54
C ASN A 51 -44.24 11.78 -38.74
N PRO A 52 -44.79 12.97 -38.45
CA PRO A 52 -46.07 13.10 -37.76
C PRO A 52 -47.22 12.87 -38.76
N GLY A 53 -47.82 11.67 -38.77
CA GLY A 53 -48.98 11.37 -39.61
C GLY A 53 -49.34 9.90 -39.78
N ASP A 54 -48.48 8.96 -39.39
CA ASP A 54 -48.74 7.54 -39.63
C ASP A 54 -49.63 6.92 -38.55
N PRO A 55 -50.73 6.22 -38.91
CA PRO A 55 -51.54 5.48 -37.94
C PRO A 55 -50.73 4.30 -37.36
N VAL A 56 -50.63 4.28 -36.03
CA VAL A 56 -49.89 3.28 -35.27
C VAL A 56 -50.56 1.91 -35.42
N LEU A 57 -49.97 1.05 -36.26
CA LEU A 57 -50.23 -0.40 -36.22
C LEU A 57 -49.21 -1.02 -35.26
N HIS A 58 -49.66 -1.26 -34.02
CA HIS A 58 -48.94 -2.12 -33.09
C HIS A 58 -48.92 -3.55 -33.64
N ASN A 59 -47.77 -3.99 -34.14
CA ASN A 59 -47.51 -5.42 -34.31
C ASN A 59 -46.60 -5.89 -33.17
N PRO A 60 -47.10 -6.64 -32.18
CA PRO A 60 -46.35 -6.96 -30.97
C PRO A 60 -45.57 -8.26 -31.14
N LEU A 61 -44.73 -8.41 -32.17
CA LEU A 61 -43.94 -9.64 -32.34
C LEU A 61 -42.69 -9.40 -33.19
N SER A 62 -41.69 -8.77 -32.59
CA SER A 62 -40.32 -8.85 -33.09
C SER A 62 -39.36 -8.60 -31.93
N ILE A 63 -39.10 -9.68 -31.19
CA ILE A 63 -37.95 -9.79 -30.29
C ILE A 63 -36.75 -10.01 -31.23
N PRO A 64 -35.76 -9.09 -31.32
CA PRO A 64 -34.53 -9.41 -32.00
C PRO A 64 -33.74 -10.40 -31.14
N ASP A 65 -33.58 -11.61 -31.66
CA ASP A 65 -32.72 -12.65 -31.12
C ASP A 65 -31.31 -12.10 -30.89
N HIS A 66 -30.88 -12.09 -29.63
CA HIS A 66 -29.50 -11.80 -29.27
C HIS A 66 -28.58 -12.85 -29.91
N CYS A 67 -27.90 -12.47 -30.99
CA CYS A 67 -26.83 -13.26 -31.60
C CYS A 67 -25.64 -13.34 -30.63
N SER A 68 -25.71 -14.29 -29.70
CA SER A 68 -24.63 -14.62 -28.79
C SER A 68 -23.68 -15.60 -29.47
N THR A 69 -22.72 -15.10 -30.25
CA THR A 69 -21.57 -15.91 -30.68
C THR A 69 -20.66 -16.18 -29.49
N ALA A 70 -20.98 -17.22 -28.71
CA ALA A 70 -20.10 -17.75 -27.69
C ALA A 70 -18.89 -18.42 -28.35
N PHE A 71 -17.76 -17.72 -28.43
CA PHE A 71 -16.47 -18.35 -28.69
C PHE A 71 -16.18 -19.34 -27.56
N ARG A 72 -16.39 -20.64 -27.80
CA ARG A 72 -15.88 -21.69 -26.91
C ARG A 72 -14.35 -21.68 -26.99
N LEU A 73 -13.73 -20.90 -26.11
CA LEU A 73 -12.32 -21.04 -25.78
C LEU A 73 -12.15 -22.46 -25.24
N ARG A 74 -11.53 -23.31 -26.06
CA ARG A 74 -11.21 -24.69 -25.73
C ARG A 74 -10.24 -24.67 -24.55
N GLN A 75 -10.76 -24.84 -23.34
CA GLN A 75 -9.95 -24.87 -22.14
C GLN A 75 -9.05 -26.11 -22.21
N ARG A 76 -7.77 -25.89 -22.47
CA ARG A 76 -6.75 -26.92 -22.26
C ARG A 76 -6.61 -27.06 -20.75
N GLY A 77 -6.99 -28.22 -20.21
CA GLY A 77 -6.80 -28.52 -18.80
C GLY A 77 -5.31 -28.56 -18.46
N PHE A 78 -4.95 -28.05 -17.29
CA PHE A 78 -3.60 -28.19 -16.74
C PHE A 78 -3.29 -29.67 -16.52
N THR A 79 -2.08 -30.10 -16.89
CA THR A 79 -1.62 -31.46 -16.58
C THR A 79 -1.18 -31.53 -15.11
N LEU A 80 -1.34 -32.69 -14.47
CA LEU A 80 -0.88 -32.90 -13.09
C LEU A 80 0.64 -32.67 -12.95
N LEU A 81 1.40 -33.02 -14.00
CA LEU A 81 2.85 -32.84 -14.04
C LEU A 81 3.25 -31.35 -14.04
N GLU A 82 2.49 -30.49 -14.73
CA GLU A 82 2.75 -29.05 -14.78
C GLU A 82 2.57 -28.39 -13.40
N LEU A 83 1.52 -28.77 -12.68
CA LEU A 83 1.32 -28.29 -11.30
C LEU A 83 2.37 -28.84 -10.33
N LEU A 84 2.81 -30.09 -10.52
CA LEU A 84 3.87 -30.69 -9.70
C LEU A 84 5.18 -29.91 -9.82
N VAL A 85 5.64 -29.64 -11.05
CA VAL A 85 6.89 -28.92 -11.29
C VAL A 85 6.83 -27.50 -10.70
N VAL A 86 5.69 -26.81 -10.82
CA VAL A 86 5.49 -25.47 -10.25
C VAL A 86 5.58 -25.49 -8.72
N MET A 87 4.94 -26.45 -8.05
CA MET A 87 5.01 -26.57 -6.59
C MET A 87 6.42 -26.83 -6.09
N VAL A 88 7.20 -27.65 -6.82
CA VAL A 88 8.61 -27.91 -6.49
C VAL A 88 9.44 -26.62 -6.58
N ILE A 89 9.29 -25.84 -7.64
CA ILE A 89 10.03 -24.58 -7.81
C ILE A 89 9.64 -23.56 -6.75
N ILE A 90 8.34 -23.41 -6.45
CA ILE A 90 7.87 -22.50 -5.39
C ILE A 90 8.41 -22.93 -4.02
N GLY A 91 8.39 -24.22 -3.71
CA GLY A 91 8.93 -24.75 -2.44
C GLY A 91 10.42 -24.48 -2.29
N LEU A 92 11.21 -24.69 -3.35
CA LEU A 92 12.65 -24.41 -3.34
C LEU A 92 12.92 -22.91 -3.13
N LEU A 93 12.22 -22.04 -3.86
CA LEU A 93 12.39 -20.60 -3.74
C LEU A 93 11.95 -20.08 -2.36
N ALA A 94 10.79 -20.53 -1.86
CA ALA A 94 10.29 -20.15 -0.55
C ALA A 94 11.23 -20.58 0.58
N GLY A 95 11.77 -21.81 0.51
CA GLY A 95 12.76 -22.31 1.47
C GLY A 95 14.07 -21.54 1.45
N TYR A 96 14.52 -21.07 0.29
CA TYR A 96 15.75 -20.29 0.16
C TYR A 96 15.59 -18.83 0.62
N VAL A 97 14.48 -18.18 0.27
CA VAL A 97 14.27 -16.75 0.53
C VAL A 97 13.70 -16.49 1.93
N GLY A 98 12.87 -17.40 2.46
CA GLY A 98 12.15 -17.22 3.72
C GLY A 98 13.04 -16.79 4.90
N PRO A 99 14.08 -17.57 5.29
CA PRO A 99 14.90 -17.25 6.46
C PRO A 99 15.62 -15.90 6.36
N LYS A 100 16.10 -15.52 5.16
CA LYS A 100 16.77 -14.23 4.96
C LYS A 100 15.80 -13.06 5.10
N TYR A 101 14.56 -13.21 4.65
CA TYR A 101 13.55 -12.18 4.75
C TYR A 101 13.19 -11.88 6.22
N PHE A 102 12.93 -12.93 7.01
CA PHE A 102 12.62 -12.77 8.44
C PHE A 102 13.78 -12.15 9.23
N SER A 103 15.02 -12.59 9.01
CA SER A 103 16.18 -12.04 9.73
C SER A 103 16.43 -10.56 9.44
N GLN A 104 16.11 -10.09 8.22
CA GLN A 104 16.24 -8.67 7.91
C GLN A 104 15.16 -7.82 8.56
N ILE A 105 13.93 -8.34 8.64
CA ILE A 105 12.83 -7.66 9.34
C ILE A 105 13.18 -7.52 10.82
N GLY A 106 13.55 -8.61 11.49
CA GLY A 106 13.87 -8.58 12.92
C GLY A 106 15.01 -7.60 13.27
N LYS A 107 16.06 -7.54 12.46
CA LYS A 107 17.14 -6.54 12.63
C LYS A 107 16.66 -5.10 12.45
N SER A 108 15.75 -4.88 11.50
CA SER A 108 15.19 -3.55 11.26
C SER A 108 14.27 -3.12 12.41
N GLU A 109 13.51 -4.06 12.99
CA GLU A 109 12.67 -3.82 14.15
C GLU A 109 13.54 -3.40 15.35
N ILE A 110 14.56 -4.18 15.72
CA ILE A 110 15.49 -3.84 16.81
C ILE A 110 16.10 -2.44 16.62
N LYS A 111 16.56 -2.13 15.40
CA LYS A 111 17.16 -0.83 15.10
C LYS A 111 16.13 0.31 15.20
N ALA A 112 14.89 0.08 14.76
CA ALA A 112 13.82 1.05 14.88
C ALA A 112 13.47 1.30 16.36
N THR A 113 13.37 0.24 17.17
CA THR A 113 13.13 0.34 18.62
C THR A 113 14.24 1.14 19.30
N ARG A 114 15.52 0.84 19.02
CA ARG A 114 16.64 1.61 19.60
C ARG A 114 16.58 3.08 19.22
N ALA A 115 16.30 3.40 17.96
CA ALA A 115 16.16 4.79 17.52
C ALA A 115 14.96 5.51 18.17
N GLN A 116 13.88 4.78 18.48
CA GLN A 116 12.75 5.31 19.22
C GLN A 116 13.09 5.55 20.69
N ILE A 117 13.78 4.62 21.35
CA ILE A 117 14.29 4.78 22.73
C ILE A 117 15.20 6.01 22.80
N ASP A 118 16.19 6.13 21.91
CA ASP A 118 17.09 7.29 21.86
C ASP A 118 16.32 8.62 21.66
N GLY A 119 15.19 8.58 20.94
CA GLY A 119 14.32 9.74 20.74
C GLY A 119 13.50 10.10 21.98
N LEU A 120 13.01 9.10 22.71
CA LEU A 120 12.29 9.26 23.97
C LEU A 120 13.21 9.71 25.10
N GLU A 121 14.42 9.17 25.18
CA GLU A 121 15.48 9.60 26.10
C GLU A 121 15.79 11.09 25.95
N LYS A 122 16.01 11.56 24.73
CA LYS A 122 16.21 13.00 24.47
C LYS A 122 15.04 13.87 24.90
N ALA A 123 13.80 13.37 24.77
CA ALA A 123 12.63 14.09 25.22
C ALA A 123 12.52 14.12 26.76
N LEU A 124 12.90 13.03 27.43
CA LEU A 124 13.02 12.95 28.88
C LEU A 124 14.11 13.88 29.42
N ASP A 125 15.25 13.95 28.74
CA ASP A 125 16.32 14.89 29.07
C ASP A 125 15.85 16.33 28.98
N GLN A 126 15.15 16.69 27.90
CA GLN A 126 14.59 18.03 27.75
C GLN A 126 13.55 18.34 28.84
N TYR A 127 12.68 17.38 29.16
CA TYR A 127 11.76 17.51 30.30
C TYR A 127 12.52 17.82 31.60
N ARG A 128 13.62 17.10 31.86
CA ARG A 128 14.45 17.33 33.04
C ARG A 128 15.11 18.71 33.05
N LEU A 129 15.55 19.22 31.90
CA LEU A 129 16.13 20.56 31.81
C LEU A 129 15.13 21.66 32.20
N ASP A 130 13.85 21.49 31.84
CA ASP A 130 12.81 22.49 32.09
C ASP A 130 12.19 22.37 33.49
N VAL A 131 11.86 21.14 33.91
CA VAL A 131 11.17 20.87 35.18
C VAL A 131 12.16 20.66 36.34
N GLY A 132 13.39 20.23 36.04
CA GLY A 132 14.46 19.93 37.01
C GLY A 132 14.51 18.48 37.49
N ARG A 133 13.59 17.62 37.01
CA ARG A 133 13.51 16.18 37.34
C ARG A 133 12.88 15.41 36.18
N TYR A 134 13.08 14.11 36.12
CA TYR A 134 12.31 13.25 35.21
C TYR A 134 10.85 13.08 35.68
N PRO A 135 9.93 12.70 34.79
CA PRO A 135 8.57 12.31 35.17
C PRO A 135 8.60 11.14 36.16
N ASN A 136 7.65 11.09 37.09
CA ASN A 136 7.51 9.92 37.95
C ASN A 136 6.84 8.76 37.19
N SER A 137 6.84 7.56 37.78
CA SER A 137 6.24 6.37 37.15
C SER A 137 4.72 6.49 36.92
N GLU A 138 4.00 7.30 37.71
CA GLU A 138 2.56 7.53 37.53
C GLU A 138 2.26 8.46 36.34
N GLN A 139 3.11 9.47 36.12
CA GLN A 139 3.06 10.39 34.99
C GLN A 139 3.54 9.69 33.71
N GLY A 140 4.59 8.90 33.82
CA GLY A 140 5.20 8.11 32.75
C GLY A 140 5.56 8.91 31.51
N LEU A 141 5.62 8.23 30.37
CA LEU A 141 5.91 8.83 29.06
C LEU A 141 4.78 9.77 28.57
N ALA A 142 3.60 9.73 29.20
CA ALA A 142 2.50 10.63 28.85
C ALA A 142 2.83 12.11 29.18
N ALA A 143 3.68 12.35 30.18
CA ALA A 143 4.17 13.69 30.54
C ALA A 143 4.98 14.38 29.44
N LEU A 144 5.49 13.61 28.48
CA LEU A 144 6.22 14.14 27.33
C LEU A 144 5.29 14.86 26.34
N ASN A 145 4.02 14.45 26.27
CA ASN A 145 3.03 15.02 25.36
C ASN A 145 2.06 15.97 26.05
N LYS A 146 1.65 15.62 27.28
CA LYS A 146 0.65 16.37 28.04
C LYS A 146 1.25 16.85 29.34
N ARG A 147 0.97 18.10 29.68
CA ARG A 147 1.41 18.70 30.93
C ARG A 147 0.82 17.93 32.13
N PRO A 148 1.66 17.35 33.01
CA PRO A 148 1.17 16.71 34.22
C PRO A 148 0.70 17.76 35.26
N ALA A 149 -0.20 17.34 36.15
CA ALA A 149 -0.72 18.21 37.20
C ALA A 149 0.41 18.62 38.17
N GLY A 150 0.43 19.90 38.54
CA GLY A 150 1.40 20.43 39.51
C GLY A 150 2.74 20.90 38.92
N GLU A 151 3.01 20.68 37.63
CA GLU A 151 4.25 21.17 37.01
C GLU A 151 4.06 22.55 36.39
N SER A 152 4.49 23.60 37.09
CA SER A 152 4.45 24.99 36.61
C SER A 152 5.49 25.30 35.54
N ARG A 153 6.64 24.61 35.57
CA ARG A 153 7.79 24.84 34.68
C ARG A 153 7.78 24.03 33.39
N TRP A 154 6.72 23.26 33.15
CA TRP A 154 6.57 22.46 31.94
C TRP A 154 6.47 23.36 30.70
N GLN A 155 7.34 23.14 29.71
CA GLN A 155 7.46 23.96 28.48
C GLN A 155 7.18 23.15 27.21
N GLY A 156 6.68 21.91 27.36
CA GLY A 156 6.43 20.98 26.26
C GLY A 156 5.31 21.43 25.29
N PRO A 157 4.92 20.55 24.35
CA PRO A 157 5.23 19.12 24.27
C PRO A 157 6.66 18.82 23.81
N TYR A 158 7.27 17.79 24.38
CA TYR A 158 8.65 17.37 24.10
C TYR A 158 8.75 16.37 22.93
N LEU A 159 7.62 15.82 22.51
CA LEU A 159 7.53 14.98 21.32
C LEU A 159 6.64 15.64 20.26
N LYS A 160 7.01 15.45 18.99
CA LYS A 160 6.22 15.95 17.83
C LYS A 160 4.94 15.15 17.60
N LYS A 161 4.93 13.90 18.04
CA LYS A 161 3.84 12.94 17.92
C LYS A 161 3.66 12.25 19.26
N GLU A 162 2.52 11.63 19.45
CA GLU A 162 2.31 10.77 20.60
C GLU A 162 3.38 9.67 20.68
N VAL A 163 3.62 9.15 21.89
CA VAL A 163 4.58 8.06 22.10
C VAL A 163 4.16 6.88 21.23
N PRO A 164 4.96 6.49 20.22
CA PRO A 164 4.61 5.37 19.37
C PRO A 164 4.73 4.07 20.15
N ALA A 165 3.98 3.06 19.72
CA ALA A 165 4.28 1.69 20.10
C ALA A 165 5.61 1.26 19.45
N ASP A 166 6.25 0.26 20.05
CA ASP A 166 7.40 -0.41 19.44
C ASP A 166 7.00 -1.15 18.15
N PRO A 167 7.95 -1.66 17.36
CA PRO A 167 7.66 -2.34 16.09
C PRO A 167 6.77 -3.58 16.21
N TRP A 168 6.65 -4.16 17.39
CA TRP A 168 5.79 -5.33 17.68
C TRP A 168 4.41 -4.92 18.23
N GLY A 169 4.16 -3.61 18.40
CA GLY A 169 2.90 -3.06 18.84
C GLY A 169 2.74 -2.95 20.36
N ALA A 170 3.81 -3.21 21.13
CA ALA A 170 3.80 -3.05 22.58
C ALA A 170 4.20 -1.61 22.98
N ALA A 171 3.76 -1.18 24.16
CA ALA A 171 4.15 0.11 24.71
C ALA A 171 5.54 0.02 25.36
N TYR A 172 6.30 1.10 25.25
CA TYR A 172 7.57 1.24 25.98
C TYR A 172 7.34 1.25 27.49
N GLN A 173 8.22 0.57 28.20
CA GLN A 173 8.24 0.53 29.65
C GLN A 173 9.16 1.63 30.19
N TYR A 174 8.67 2.33 31.19
CA TYR A 174 9.36 3.42 31.85
C TYR A 174 9.30 3.23 33.36
N ALA A 175 10.45 3.30 34.03
CA ALA A 175 10.55 3.24 35.48
C ALA A 175 11.39 4.39 36.02
N GLN A 176 10.88 5.04 37.07
CA GLN A 176 11.56 6.08 37.83
C GLN A 176 11.26 5.87 39.33
N PRO A 177 12.28 5.71 40.19
CA PRO A 177 13.72 5.61 39.86
C PRO A 177 14.05 4.36 39.04
N GLY A 178 15.08 4.45 38.18
CA GLY A 178 15.59 3.30 37.42
C GLY A 178 16.44 2.36 38.28
N GLU A 179 16.52 1.09 37.89
CA GLU A 179 17.44 0.11 38.50
C GLU A 179 18.86 0.28 37.94
N HIS A 180 19.00 0.71 36.69
CA HIS A 180 20.28 0.81 35.97
C HIS A 180 20.78 2.24 35.81
N GLY A 181 19.99 3.24 36.22
CA GLY A 181 20.34 4.65 36.10
C GLY A 181 19.34 5.58 36.79
N GLU A 182 19.27 6.85 36.35
CA GLU A 182 18.28 7.80 36.86
C GLU A 182 16.84 7.39 36.49
N PHE A 183 16.68 6.76 35.33
CA PHE A 183 15.45 6.13 34.84
C PHE A 183 15.80 4.93 33.95
N ASP A 184 14.87 3.99 33.86
CA ASP A 184 14.96 2.86 32.95
C ASP A 184 13.88 3.01 31.86
N LEU A 185 14.30 2.86 30.60
CA LEU A 185 13.42 2.90 29.43
C LEU A 185 13.75 1.72 28.52
N PHE A 186 12.78 0.83 28.30
CA PHE A 186 13.01 -0.39 27.56
C PHE A 186 11.75 -0.91 26.84
N SER A 187 11.96 -1.83 25.90
CA SER A 187 10.94 -2.65 25.26
C SER A 187 11.32 -4.13 25.43
N PHE A 188 10.33 -4.99 25.61
CA PHE A 188 10.51 -6.44 25.79
C PHE A 188 10.84 -7.20 24.49
N GLY A 189 11.09 -6.48 23.39
CA GLY A 189 11.36 -7.12 22.11
C GLY A 189 10.14 -7.86 21.53
N LYS A 190 10.41 -8.81 20.65
CA LYS A 190 9.39 -9.51 19.87
C LYS A 190 8.47 -10.43 20.67
N ASP A 191 8.94 -10.98 21.78
CA ASP A 191 8.18 -11.94 22.59
C ASP A 191 7.32 -11.28 23.68
N GLY A 192 7.54 -9.99 23.93
CA GLY A 192 6.80 -9.20 24.91
C GLY A 192 7.05 -9.60 26.36
N LYS A 193 8.15 -10.32 26.64
CA LYS A 193 8.52 -10.79 27.97
C LYS A 193 9.90 -10.31 28.36
N ALA A 194 10.12 -10.17 29.67
CA ALA A 194 11.44 -9.85 30.19
C ALA A 194 12.45 -10.97 29.86
N GLY A 195 13.63 -10.58 29.40
CA GLY A 195 14.73 -11.44 29.03
C GLY A 195 14.81 -11.71 27.53
N GLY A 196 15.01 -12.99 27.18
CA GLY A 196 15.12 -13.44 25.79
C GLY A 196 16.50 -13.25 25.15
N GLU A 197 16.63 -13.74 23.92
CA GLU A 197 17.85 -13.66 23.11
C GLU A 197 17.52 -13.24 21.67
N GLY A 198 18.47 -12.57 21.01
CA GLY A 198 18.33 -12.17 19.62
C GLY A 198 17.20 -11.16 19.39
N GLU A 199 16.19 -11.53 18.59
CA GLU A 199 15.01 -10.69 18.31
C GLU A 199 14.04 -10.61 19.50
N ASN A 200 14.15 -11.56 20.43
CA ASN A 200 13.35 -11.61 21.65
C ASN A 200 14.06 -10.95 22.84
N ALA A 201 15.28 -10.45 22.65
CA ALA A 201 16.00 -9.79 23.72
C ALA A 201 15.37 -8.43 24.03
N ASP A 202 15.30 -8.11 25.33
CA ASP A 202 14.96 -6.78 25.79
C ASP A 202 15.87 -5.71 25.16
N ILE A 203 15.27 -4.62 24.71
CA ILE A 203 15.97 -3.47 24.14
C ILE A 203 15.87 -2.34 25.15
N THR A 204 17.02 -1.99 25.74
CA THR A 204 17.15 -1.14 26.92
C THR A 204 17.84 0.18 26.57
N ASN A 205 17.81 1.18 27.46
CA ASN A 205 18.58 2.42 27.31
C ASN A 205 20.03 2.30 27.83
N TRP A 206 20.30 1.38 28.78
CA TRP A 206 21.64 1.07 29.26
C TRP A 206 22.43 0.13 28.35
#